data_AF-A8ZUX9-F1
#
_entry.id   AF-A8ZUX9-F1
#
_cell.length_a   1.000
_cell.length_b   1.000
_cell.length_c   1.000
_cell.angle_alpha   90.00
_cell.angle_beta   90.00
_cell.angle_gamma   90.00
#
_symmetry.space_group_name_H-M   'P 1'
#
loop_
_entity.id
_entity.type
_entity.pdbx_description
1 polymer ?
#
loop_
_entity_poly.entity_id
_entity_poly.type
_entity_poly.pdbx_seq_one_letter_code
_entity_poly.pdbx_strand_id
1 'polypeptide(L)'
;MTQASVTSGIPDLDRLLEGGVFIGDNVVWYDDAGMLAGVFCLNLLKASIEAKKSLIYVSFDRSPKNLLERFGALANSRYLTILDCFTYGKGEASSVFLEFYRRKRSSTGCRIVCVDQPQQPEVVAGAFYDLHGAMRGDVRFVFESLTGMQEMWGGEESVMKFYAHACPRLYELNTIAYWIVEKEVHSRRLKALLNQVTQVAVDLSLKRGKTYLSVLKAEKRAIDILNQPTVYWNRGLSVTLDPGKMRSGSLDLGLRIKELRTKKGMSQVALARGIGVTPSTISQVENNQIFPSVPALIKMSEILSVDVGYFFQTGAGSAPRVVFSEFEAMPSPVPGMARRLISCRRLMPEDMEAQCVPYIIEIQPGAVLDGHFFSLKGEETGFLMEGELHMTLGHGAQPLQTGDLVYLAAEVPSQWENRGKLPARLLWITATP
;
A
#
# COMPACT_ATOMS: atom_id res chain seq x y z
N MET A 1 19.72 -17.94 -16.04
CA MET A 1 19.49 -16.54 -16.46
C MET A 1 18.60 -15.90 -15.43
N THR A 2 19.02 -14.79 -14.83
CA THR A 2 18.20 -14.00 -13.91
C THR A 2 17.04 -13.40 -14.70
N GLN A 3 15.78 -13.71 -14.32
CA GLN A 3 14.61 -13.08 -14.92
C GLN A 3 14.67 -11.57 -14.65
N ALA A 4 14.39 -10.75 -15.65
CA ALA A 4 14.43 -9.29 -15.50
C ALA A 4 13.28 -8.83 -14.59
N SER A 5 13.61 -8.04 -13.58
CA SER A 5 12.61 -7.44 -12.68
C SER A 5 11.96 -6.21 -13.29
N VAL A 6 10.66 -6.06 -13.04
CA VAL A 6 9.80 -4.98 -13.50
C VAL A 6 9.03 -4.45 -12.30
N THR A 7 8.95 -3.13 -12.16
CA THR A 7 8.16 -2.49 -11.11
C THR A 7 6.66 -2.77 -11.28
N SER A 8 5.98 -3.03 -10.17
CA SER A 8 4.51 -3.07 -10.08
C SER A 8 3.88 -1.67 -10.11
N GLY A 9 4.69 -0.61 -10.06
CA GLY A 9 4.26 0.77 -9.84
C GLY A 9 4.04 1.12 -8.37
N ILE A 10 4.23 0.16 -7.45
CA ILE A 10 4.06 0.33 -6.00
C ILE A 10 5.39 -0.04 -5.32
N PRO A 11 6.19 0.95 -4.87
CA PRO A 11 7.52 0.69 -4.29
C PRO A 11 7.51 -0.28 -3.12
N ASP A 12 6.49 -0.22 -2.27
CA ASP A 12 6.35 -1.10 -1.11
C ASP A 12 6.06 -2.56 -1.51
N LEU A 13 5.25 -2.75 -2.56
CA LEU A 13 5.00 -4.08 -3.12
C LEU A 13 6.23 -4.61 -3.84
N ASP A 14 6.98 -3.74 -4.52
CA ASP A 14 8.23 -4.13 -5.18
C ASP A 14 9.26 -4.60 -4.16
N ARG A 15 9.39 -3.90 -3.02
CA ARG A 15 10.21 -4.36 -1.90
C ARG A 15 9.72 -5.70 -1.34
N LEU A 16 8.42 -5.84 -1.12
CA LEU A 16 7.82 -7.09 -0.63
C LEU A 16 8.06 -8.28 -1.56
N LEU A 17 8.15 -8.04 -2.87
CA LEU A 17 8.39 -9.06 -3.90
C LEU A 17 9.87 -9.16 -4.33
N GLU A 18 10.82 -8.73 -3.49
CA GLU A 18 12.26 -8.81 -3.74
C GLU A 18 12.68 -8.15 -5.07
N GLY A 19 12.17 -6.94 -5.31
CA GLY A 19 12.51 -6.10 -6.46
C GLY A 19 11.40 -5.95 -7.52
N GLY A 20 10.21 -6.50 -7.29
CA GLY A 20 9.05 -6.35 -8.17
C GLY A 20 8.52 -7.65 -8.78
N VAL A 21 7.79 -7.50 -9.88
CA VAL A 21 7.31 -8.62 -10.70
C VAL A 21 8.33 -8.97 -11.76
N PHE A 22 8.50 -10.25 -12.07
CA PHE A 22 9.50 -10.71 -13.03
C PHE A 22 8.85 -10.96 -14.38
N ILE A 23 9.60 -10.73 -15.46
CA ILE A 23 9.18 -11.15 -16.81
C ILE A 23 8.94 -12.66 -16.80
N GLY A 24 7.74 -13.06 -17.22
CA GLY A 24 7.21 -14.43 -17.16
C GLY A 24 6.19 -14.64 -16.03
N ASP A 25 6.07 -13.74 -15.05
CA ASP A 25 5.18 -13.96 -13.91
C ASP A 25 3.70 -13.97 -14.31
N ASN A 26 3.03 -15.08 -13.98
CA ASN A 26 1.59 -15.10 -13.76
C ASN A 26 1.32 -14.77 -12.28
N VAL A 27 0.68 -13.63 -12.05
CA VAL A 27 0.35 -13.09 -10.73
C VAL A 27 -1.16 -13.20 -10.51
N VAL A 28 -1.58 -14.06 -9.58
CA VAL A 28 -2.99 -14.16 -9.17
C VAL A 28 -3.25 -13.26 -7.97
N TRP A 29 -4.31 -12.47 -8.08
CA TRP A 29 -4.84 -11.62 -7.03
C TRP A 29 -6.19 -12.19 -6.58
N TYR A 30 -6.19 -12.76 -5.38
CA TYR A 30 -7.40 -13.17 -4.69
C TYR A 30 -8.03 -11.94 -4.03
N ASP A 31 -9.04 -11.39 -4.70
CA ASP A 31 -9.75 -10.17 -4.31
C ASP A 31 -10.94 -10.49 -3.40
N ASP A 32 -11.13 -9.65 -2.37
CA ASP A 32 -12.25 -9.75 -1.44
C ASP A 32 -13.40 -8.89 -1.98
N ALA A 33 -14.49 -9.56 -2.40
CA ALA A 33 -15.66 -8.95 -3.05
C ALA A 33 -15.35 -8.10 -4.31
N GLY A 34 -14.22 -8.33 -4.99
CA GLY A 34 -13.86 -7.66 -6.25
C GLY A 34 -13.56 -6.15 -6.12
N MET A 35 -13.25 -5.66 -4.91
CA MET A 35 -13.11 -4.23 -4.63
C MET A 35 -11.66 -3.77 -4.51
N LEU A 36 -10.72 -4.66 -4.22
CA LEU A 36 -9.40 -4.30 -3.71
C LEU A 36 -8.31 -4.35 -4.78
N ALA A 37 -8.39 -5.26 -5.76
CA ALA A 37 -7.32 -5.48 -6.73
C ALA A 37 -7.19 -4.33 -7.75
N GLY A 38 -8.22 -3.51 -7.89
CA GLY A 38 -8.28 -2.43 -8.87
C GLY A 38 -7.10 -1.45 -8.79
N VAL A 39 -6.69 -1.06 -7.58
CA VAL A 39 -5.58 -0.10 -7.40
C VAL A 39 -4.24 -0.67 -7.84
N PHE A 40 -4.03 -1.98 -7.68
CA PHE A 40 -2.81 -2.67 -8.12
C PHE A 40 -2.75 -2.77 -9.64
N CYS A 41 -3.88 -3.08 -10.29
CA CYS A 41 -3.98 -3.08 -11.75
C CYS A 41 -3.70 -1.71 -12.36
N LEU A 42 -4.23 -0.64 -11.75
CA LEU A 42 -4.01 0.73 -12.21
C LEU A 42 -2.56 1.19 -12.04
N ASN A 43 -1.89 0.76 -10.96
CA ASN A 43 -0.46 1.03 -10.77
C ASN A 43 0.41 0.30 -11.80
N LEU A 44 0.10 -0.96 -12.11
CA LEU A 44 0.78 -1.69 -13.18
C LEU A 44 0.58 -0.98 -14.54
N LEU A 45 -0.65 -0.53 -14.83
CA LEU A 45 -0.95 0.24 -16.04
C LEU A 45 -0.15 1.55 -16.10
N LYS A 46 -0.16 2.33 -15.02
CA LYS A 46 0.60 3.58 -14.93
C LYS A 46 2.10 3.34 -15.19
N ALA A 47 2.70 2.39 -14.48
CA ALA A 47 4.11 2.04 -14.64
C ALA A 47 4.44 1.55 -16.06
N SER A 48 3.53 0.79 -16.68
CA SER A 48 3.69 0.31 -18.05
C SER A 48 3.68 1.47 -19.06
N ILE A 49 2.76 2.44 -18.90
CA ILE A 49 2.69 3.62 -19.74
C ILE A 49 3.95 4.48 -19.59
N GLU A 50 4.41 4.72 -18.37
CA GLU A 50 5.64 5.48 -18.08
C GLU A 50 6.87 4.81 -18.69
N ALA A 51 6.94 3.48 -18.64
CA ALA A 51 7.98 2.67 -19.26
C ALA A 51 7.82 2.50 -20.78
N LYS A 52 6.76 3.06 -21.39
CA LYS A 52 6.42 2.89 -22.83
C LYS A 52 6.26 1.42 -23.24
N LYS A 53 5.68 0.62 -22.35
CA LYS A 53 5.41 -0.80 -22.55
C LYS A 53 3.93 -1.06 -22.76
N SER A 54 3.60 -1.94 -23.69
CA SER A 54 2.22 -2.27 -23.99
C SER A 54 1.55 -3.04 -22.83
N LEU A 55 0.33 -2.65 -22.51
CA LEU A 55 -0.57 -3.37 -21.62
C LEU A 55 -1.89 -3.69 -22.34
N ILE A 56 -2.30 -4.96 -22.28
CA ILE A 56 -3.60 -5.44 -22.73
C ILE A 56 -4.49 -5.64 -21.50
N TYR A 57 -5.58 -4.88 -21.41
CA TYR A 57 -6.57 -4.99 -20.34
C TYR A 57 -7.79 -5.75 -20.87
N VAL A 58 -7.95 -7.00 -20.44
CA VAL A 58 -9.03 -7.89 -20.85
C VAL A 58 -10.17 -7.75 -19.84
N SER A 59 -11.34 -7.27 -20.30
CA SER A 59 -12.47 -7.02 -19.41
C SER A 59 -13.70 -7.85 -19.76
N PHE A 60 -14.19 -8.61 -18.76
CA PHE A 60 -15.43 -9.38 -18.82
C PHE A 60 -16.57 -8.70 -18.05
N ASP A 61 -16.23 -7.89 -17.05
CA ASP A 61 -17.20 -7.39 -16.06
C ASP A 61 -17.63 -5.94 -16.29
N ARG A 62 -16.90 -5.20 -17.14
CA ARG A 62 -17.11 -3.76 -17.29
C ARG A 62 -17.19 -3.36 -18.75
N SER A 63 -18.18 -2.52 -19.06
CA SER A 63 -18.26 -1.88 -20.37
C SER A 63 -17.05 -0.98 -20.65
N PRO A 64 -16.68 -0.80 -21.93
CA PRO A 64 -15.62 0.13 -22.33
C PRO A 64 -15.81 1.54 -21.79
N LYS A 65 -17.05 2.04 -21.69
CA LYS A 65 -17.34 3.35 -21.10
C LYS A 65 -16.90 3.42 -19.63
N ASN A 66 -17.29 2.43 -18.83
CA ASN A 66 -16.97 2.38 -17.40
C ASN A 66 -15.45 2.26 -17.16
N LEU A 67 -14.75 1.47 -17.98
CA LEU A 67 -13.29 1.34 -17.90
C LEU A 67 -12.58 2.67 -18.18
N LEU A 68 -13.01 3.40 -19.20
CA LEU A 68 -12.38 4.67 -19.55
C LEU A 68 -12.59 5.74 -18.48
N GLU A 69 -13.77 5.78 -17.86
CA GLU A 69 -14.03 6.63 -16.69
C GLU A 69 -13.13 6.24 -15.51
N ARG A 70 -12.99 4.94 -15.24
CA ARG A 70 -12.12 4.41 -14.17
C ARG A 70 -10.64 4.71 -14.41
N PHE A 71 -10.16 4.58 -15.65
CA PHE A 71 -8.77 4.82 -16.02
C PHE A 71 -8.42 6.31 -16.06
N GLY A 72 -9.41 7.18 -16.29
CA GLY A 72 -9.22 8.62 -16.36
C GLY A 72 -8.13 8.99 -17.38
N ALA A 73 -7.13 9.75 -16.94
CA ALA A 73 -6.03 10.17 -17.82
C ALA A 73 -5.21 9.00 -18.41
N LEU A 74 -5.15 7.84 -17.74
CA LEU A 74 -4.42 6.66 -18.22
C LEU A 74 -5.04 6.05 -19.48
N ALA A 75 -6.33 6.30 -19.73
CA ALA A 75 -7.00 5.89 -20.96
C ALA A 75 -6.45 6.62 -22.20
N ASN A 76 -5.79 7.75 -22.04
CA ASN A 76 -5.23 8.52 -23.15
C ASN A 76 -3.80 8.09 -23.50
N SER A 77 -3.60 6.79 -23.75
CA SER A 77 -2.28 6.23 -24.04
C SER A 77 -2.32 5.16 -25.12
N ARG A 78 -1.44 5.30 -26.13
CA ARG A 78 -1.26 4.30 -27.19
C ARG A 78 -0.70 2.96 -26.69
N TYR A 79 -0.15 2.93 -25.47
CA TYR A 79 0.37 1.72 -24.85
C TYR A 79 -0.71 0.91 -24.14
N LEU A 80 -1.94 1.42 -24.02
CA LEU A 80 -3.09 0.68 -23.51
C LEU A 80 -3.92 0.14 -24.67
N THR A 81 -4.21 -1.16 -24.63
CA THR A 81 -5.25 -1.79 -25.44
C THR A 81 -6.29 -2.41 -24.51
N ILE A 82 -7.56 -2.09 -24.70
CA ILE A 82 -8.68 -2.72 -24.00
C ILE A 82 -9.23 -3.82 -24.90
N LEU A 83 -9.30 -5.05 -24.40
CA LEU A 83 -10.02 -6.14 -25.01
C LEU A 83 -11.37 -6.28 -24.32
N ASP A 84 -12.42 -5.87 -25.01
CA ASP A 84 -13.80 -5.83 -24.52
C ASP A 84 -14.50 -7.16 -24.77
N CYS A 85 -14.58 -7.98 -23.74
CA CYS A 85 -15.39 -9.20 -23.68
C CYS A 85 -16.75 -8.96 -23.00
N PHE A 86 -17.00 -7.75 -22.50
CA PHE A 86 -18.24 -7.41 -21.80
C PHE A 86 -19.38 -7.20 -22.79
N THR A 87 -19.18 -6.40 -23.85
CA THR A 87 -20.28 -5.91 -24.70
C THR A 87 -21.12 -7.04 -25.32
N TYR A 88 -20.49 -8.07 -25.89
CA TYR A 88 -21.17 -9.26 -26.41
C TYR A 88 -21.34 -10.38 -25.37
N GLY A 89 -20.67 -10.25 -24.22
CA GLY A 89 -20.80 -11.13 -23.08
C GLY A 89 -21.97 -10.72 -22.18
N LYS A 90 -21.64 -10.24 -20.98
CA LYS A 90 -22.63 -9.76 -19.99
C LYS A 90 -23.48 -8.56 -20.46
N GLY A 91 -23.01 -7.82 -21.45
CA GLY A 91 -23.75 -6.74 -22.10
C GLY A 91 -24.78 -7.22 -23.13
N GLU A 92 -24.77 -8.51 -23.47
CA GLU A 92 -25.73 -9.19 -24.35
C GLU A 92 -25.95 -8.50 -25.71
N ALA A 93 -24.93 -7.80 -26.22
CA ALA A 93 -25.00 -6.99 -27.43
C ALA A 93 -26.17 -5.97 -27.42
N SER A 94 -26.57 -5.51 -26.23
CA SER A 94 -27.61 -4.51 -26.07
C SER A 94 -27.27 -3.23 -26.84
N SER A 95 -28.30 -2.60 -27.42
CA SER A 95 -28.16 -1.36 -28.19
C SER A 95 -27.46 -0.25 -27.40
N VAL A 96 -27.65 -0.21 -26.08
CA VAL A 96 -27.02 0.74 -25.15
C VAL A 96 -25.49 0.62 -25.17
N PHE A 97 -24.96 -0.60 -25.19
CA PHE A 97 -23.51 -0.83 -25.22
C PHE A 97 -22.95 -0.74 -26.63
N LEU A 98 -23.69 -1.20 -27.65
CA LEU A 98 -23.27 -1.06 -29.05
C LEU A 98 -23.20 0.40 -29.53
N GLU A 99 -24.02 1.29 -28.95
CA GLU A 99 -23.97 2.71 -29.26
C GLU A 99 -22.58 3.33 -29.00
N PHE A 100 -21.84 2.78 -28.04
CA PHE A 100 -20.45 3.16 -27.77
C PHE A 100 -19.55 3.14 -29.00
N TYR A 101 -19.71 2.10 -29.84
CA TYR A 101 -18.91 1.90 -31.06
C TYR A 101 -19.44 2.70 -32.26
N ARG A 102 -20.74 3.03 -32.26
CA ARG A 102 -21.36 3.82 -33.33
C ARG A 102 -21.06 5.31 -33.22
N ARG A 103 -20.91 5.83 -32.00
CA ARG A 103 -20.54 7.24 -31.78
C ARG A 103 -19.12 7.46 -32.33
N LYS A 104 -18.97 8.36 -33.31
CA LYS A 104 -17.67 8.83 -33.80
C LYS A 104 -16.88 9.42 -32.63
N ARG A 105 -16.00 8.62 -32.03
CA ARG A 105 -15.10 9.11 -30.99
C ARG A 105 -14.05 10.00 -31.62
N SER A 106 -13.90 11.21 -31.10
CA SER A 106 -12.63 11.93 -31.21
C SER A 106 -11.59 11.10 -30.46
N SER A 107 -10.83 10.29 -31.20
CA SER A 107 -9.61 9.58 -30.79
C SER A 107 -9.44 9.38 -29.28
N THR A 108 -9.96 8.28 -28.72
CA THR A 108 -9.40 7.81 -27.44
C THR A 108 -7.94 7.44 -27.67
N GLY A 109 -7.05 7.88 -26.78
CA GLY A 109 -5.61 7.58 -26.92
C GLY A 109 -5.29 6.08 -26.87
N CYS A 110 -6.13 5.28 -26.19
CA CYS A 110 -6.03 3.81 -26.18
C CYS A 110 -6.78 3.13 -27.32
N ARG A 111 -6.28 1.96 -27.71
CA ARG A 111 -6.97 1.05 -28.64
C ARG A 111 -8.03 0.26 -27.89
N ILE A 112 -9.19 0.05 -28.50
CA ILE A 112 -10.26 -0.80 -27.96
C ILE A 112 -10.61 -1.83 -29.03
N VAL A 113 -10.62 -3.09 -28.66
CA VAL A 113 -10.96 -4.22 -29.53
C VAL A 113 -12.09 -4.99 -28.89
N CYS A 114 -13.20 -5.13 -29.62
CA CYS A 114 -14.37 -5.85 -29.17
C CYS A 114 -14.25 -7.33 -29.57
N VAL A 115 -14.54 -8.24 -28.64
CA VAL A 115 -14.68 -9.67 -28.92
C VAL A 115 -16.16 -9.96 -29.10
N ASP A 116 -16.52 -10.52 -30.26
CA ASP A 116 -17.90 -10.79 -30.65
C ASP A 116 -18.46 -12.09 -30.06
N GLN A 117 -17.60 -13.06 -29.76
CA GLN A 117 -17.98 -14.34 -29.16
C GLN A 117 -17.18 -14.64 -27.87
N PRO A 118 -17.26 -13.78 -26.83
CA PRO A 118 -16.47 -13.95 -25.61
C PRO A 118 -16.86 -15.19 -24.79
N GLN A 119 -18.01 -15.82 -25.10
CA GLN A 119 -18.46 -17.08 -24.52
C GLN A 119 -17.58 -18.28 -24.92
N GLN A 120 -16.78 -18.13 -25.98
CA GLN A 120 -15.87 -19.15 -26.48
C GLN A 120 -14.43 -18.83 -26.01
N PRO A 121 -13.85 -19.60 -25.07
CA PRO A 121 -12.51 -19.35 -24.53
C PRO A 121 -11.42 -19.26 -25.60
N GLU A 122 -11.52 -20.06 -26.64
CA GLU A 122 -10.61 -20.11 -27.79
C GLU A 122 -10.63 -18.81 -28.62
N VAL A 123 -11.80 -18.18 -28.77
CA VAL A 123 -11.94 -16.90 -29.46
C VAL A 123 -11.26 -15.79 -28.65
N VAL A 124 -11.49 -15.78 -27.33
CA VAL A 124 -10.82 -14.84 -26.42
C VAL A 124 -9.30 -15.04 -26.44
N ALA A 125 -8.85 -16.29 -26.38
CA ALA A 125 -7.44 -16.65 -26.48
C ALA A 125 -6.81 -16.13 -27.77
N GLY A 126 -7.43 -16.43 -28.92
CA GLY A 126 -6.98 -15.94 -30.22
C GLY A 126 -6.85 -14.43 -30.24
N ALA A 127 -7.88 -13.72 -29.77
CA ALA A 127 -7.91 -12.26 -29.80
C ALA A 127 -6.75 -11.60 -29.04
N PHE A 128 -6.42 -12.05 -27.82
CA PHE A 128 -5.29 -11.45 -27.09
C PHE A 128 -3.92 -11.96 -27.56
N TYR A 129 -3.80 -13.17 -28.11
CA TYR A 129 -2.55 -13.63 -28.73
C TYR A 129 -2.25 -12.92 -30.05
N ASP A 130 -3.27 -12.63 -30.87
CA ASP A 130 -3.10 -11.84 -32.09
C ASP A 130 -2.70 -10.40 -31.77
N LEU A 131 -3.31 -9.81 -30.74
CA LEU A 131 -2.89 -8.51 -30.22
C LEU A 131 -1.45 -8.52 -29.74
N HIS A 132 -1.06 -9.52 -28.97
CA HIS A 132 0.32 -9.69 -28.52
C HIS A 132 1.30 -9.82 -29.69
N GLY A 133 0.98 -10.63 -30.69
CA GLY A 133 1.83 -10.86 -31.87
C GLY A 133 2.10 -9.61 -32.70
N ALA A 134 1.20 -8.61 -32.62
CA ALA A 134 1.38 -7.30 -33.25
C ALA A 134 2.21 -6.31 -32.42
N MET A 135 2.58 -6.65 -31.17
CA MET A 135 3.32 -5.78 -30.25
C MET A 135 4.81 -6.13 -30.21
N ARG A 136 5.63 -5.17 -29.76
CA ARG A 136 7.08 -5.34 -29.61
C ARG A 136 7.51 -5.27 -28.16
N GLY A 137 8.50 -6.09 -27.80
CA GLY A 137 9.02 -6.18 -26.45
C GLY A 137 8.11 -6.96 -25.51
N ASP A 138 8.39 -6.88 -24.22
CA ASP A 138 7.60 -7.50 -23.15
C ASP A 138 6.24 -6.79 -22.99
N VAL A 139 5.17 -7.59 -22.90
CA VAL A 139 3.78 -7.13 -22.82
C VAL A 139 3.20 -7.47 -21.45
N ARG A 140 2.41 -6.55 -20.88
CA ARG A 140 1.64 -6.80 -19.65
C ARG A 140 0.21 -7.14 -19.98
N PHE A 141 -0.39 -8.04 -19.20
CA PHE A 141 -1.79 -8.37 -19.25
C PHE A 141 -2.45 -8.10 -17.90
N VAL A 142 -3.68 -7.61 -17.95
CA VAL A 142 -4.60 -7.63 -16.80
C VAL A 142 -5.87 -8.33 -17.27
N PHE A 143 -6.21 -9.44 -16.63
CA PHE A 143 -7.44 -10.19 -16.85
C PHE A 143 -8.44 -9.86 -15.73
N GLU A 144 -9.38 -8.94 -16.00
CA GLU A 144 -10.49 -8.55 -15.10
C GLU A 144 -11.82 -9.13 -15.64
N SER A 145 -12.28 -10.28 -15.18
CA SER A 145 -11.74 -11.15 -14.13
C SER A 145 -11.89 -12.63 -14.50
N LEU A 146 -11.15 -13.52 -13.82
CA LEU A 146 -11.36 -14.97 -13.94
C LEU A 146 -12.76 -15.38 -13.44
N THR A 147 -13.32 -14.64 -12.49
CA THR A 147 -14.69 -14.84 -12.00
C THR A 147 -15.71 -14.52 -13.11
N GLY A 148 -15.55 -13.40 -13.80
CA GLY A 148 -16.37 -13.06 -14.97
C GLY A 148 -16.25 -14.06 -16.12
N MET A 149 -15.05 -14.60 -16.35
CA MET A 149 -14.84 -15.71 -17.29
C MET A 149 -15.59 -16.98 -16.85
N GLN A 150 -15.57 -17.32 -15.56
CA GLN A 150 -16.24 -18.51 -15.03
C GLN A 150 -17.75 -18.45 -15.23
N GLU A 151 -18.35 -17.30 -14.90
CA GLU A 151 -19.78 -17.08 -15.08
C GLU A 151 -20.17 -17.24 -16.55
N MET A 152 -19.32 -16.74 -17.46
CA MET A 152 -19.56 -16.80 -18.90
C MET A 152 -19.34 -18.19 -19.52
N TRP A 153 -18.35 -18.94 -19.03
CA TRP A 153 -17.94 -20.22 -19.62
C TRP A 153 -18.56 -21.45 -18.94
N GLY A 154 -19.59 -21.22 -18.12
CA GLY A 154 -20.42 -22.29 -17.58
C GLY A 154 -19.79 -23.09 -16.43
N GLY A 155 -18.72 -22.60 -15.80
CA GLY A 155 -18.16 -23.21 -14.59
C GLY A 155 -16.65 -23.15 -14.45
N GLU A 156 -16.16 -23.58 -13.27
CA GLU A 156 -14.74 -23.54 -12.91
C GLU A 156 -13.86 -24.45 -13.78
N GLU A 157 -14.41 -25.52 -14.35
CA GLU A 157 -13.65 -26.46 -15.19
C GLU A 157 -13.17 -25.79 -16.48
N SER A 158 -14.02 -25.00 -17.14
CA SER A 158 -13.67 -24.26 -18.36
C SER A 158 -12.56 -23.24 -18.10
N VAL A 159 -12.68 -22.47 -17.00
CA VAL A 159 -11.67 -21.50 -16.59
C VAL A 159 -10.36 -22.18 -16.24
N MET A 160 -10.40 -23.31 -15.52
CA MET A 160 -9.22 -24.08 -15.18
C MET A 160 -8.48 -24.58 -16.42
N LYS A 161 -9.20 -25.14 -17.40
CA LYS A 161 -8.62 -25.60 -18.68
C LYS A 161 -7.96 -24.46 -19.43
N PHE A 162 -8.66 -23.32 -19.53
CA PHE A 162 -8.13 -22.12 -20.16
C PHE A 162 -6.88 -21.60 -19.45
N TYR A 163 -6.94 -21.46 -18.12
CA TYR A 163 -5.85 -20.95 -17.29
C TYR A 163 -4.59 -21.82 -17.37
N ALA A 164 -4.75 -23.13 -17.24
CA ALA A 164 -3.66 -24.10 -17.31
C ALA A 164 -3.00 -24.15 -18.69
N HIS A 165 -3.71 -23.78 -19.76
CA HIS A 165 -3.15 -23.66 -21.11
C HIS A 165 -2.52 -22.28 -21.38
N ALA A 166 -3.16 -21.21 -20.92
CA ALA A 166 -2.74 -19.84 -21.19
C ALA A 166 -1.48 -19.43 -20.41
N CYS A 167 -1.38 -19.78 -19.12
CA CYS A 167 -0.29 -19.32 -18.27
C CYS A 167 1.10 -19.82 -18.71
N PRO A 168 1.31 -21.11 -19.05
CA PRO A 168 2.59 -21.57 -19.58
C PRO A 168 2.98 -20.86 -20.89
N ARG A 169 1.99 -20.63 -21.76
CA ARG A 169 2.23 -19.91 -23.02
C ARG A 169 2.61 -18.45 -22.78
N LEU A 170 1.93 -17.76 -21.86
CA LEU A 170 2.26 -16.39 -21.46
C LEU A 170 3.64 -16.28 -20.79
N TYR A 171 4.05 -17.31 -20.05
CA TYR A 171 5.40 -17.42 -19.47
C TYR A 171 6.46 -17.49 -20.58
N GLU A 172 6.29 -18.40 -21.55
CA GLU A 172 7.21 -18.54 -22.71
C GLU A 172 7.26 -17.29 -23.60
N LEU A 173 6.14 -16.54 -23.68
CA LEU A 173 6.07 -15.28 -24.40
C LEU A 173 6.74 -14.10 -23.65
N ASN A 174 7.37 -14.34 -22.49
CA ASN A 174 8.03 -13.30 -21.69
C ASN A 174 7.09 -12.14 -21.34
N THR A 175 5.88 -12.47 -20.89
CA THR A 175 4.84 -11.50 -20.49
C THR A 175 4.75 -11.37 -18.97
N ILE A 176 4.02 -10.36 -18.48
CA ILE A 176 3.57 -10.31 -17.08
C ILE A 176 2.05 -10.34 -17.10
N ALA A 177 1.41 -11.25 -16.38
CA ALA A 177 -0.04 -11.40 -16.41
C ALA A 177 -0.65 -11.31 -15.01
N TYR A 178 -1.50 -10.30 -14.81
CA TYR A 178 -2.31 -10.16 -13.60
C TYR A 178 -3.66 -10.84 -13.83
N TRP A 179 -4.02 -11.73 -12.92
CA TRP A 179 -5.24 -12.53 -12.96
C TRP A 179 -6.07 -12.24 -11.72
N ILE A 180 -7.23 -11.60 -11.89
CA ILE A 180 -8.06 -11.18 -10.76
C ILE A 180 -9.14 -12.24 -10.50
N VAL A 181 -9.27 -12.67 -9.25
CA VAL A 181 -10.17 -13.75 -8.83
C VAL A 181 -10.91 -13.31 -7.58
N GLU A 182 -12.24 -13.34 -7.59
CA GLU A 182 -13.02 -13.15 -6.38
C GLU A 182 -12.91 -14.39 -5.48
N LYS A 183 -12.25 -14.24 -4.35
CA LYS A 183 -11.81 -15.40 -3.60
C LYS A 183 -12.96 -16.16 -2.95
N GLU A 184 -14.00 -15.51 -2.46
CA GLU A 184 -15.09 -16.23 -1.76
C GLU A 184 -16.07 -16.93 -2.72
N VAL A 185 -16.04 -16.61 -4.01
CA VAL A 185 -16.92 -17.21 -5.03
C VAL A 185 -16.43 -18.60 -5.46
N HIS A 186 -15.12 -18.84 -5.37
CA HIS A 186 -14.49 -20.02 -5.98
C HIS A 186 -14.13 -21.13 -5.00
N SER A 187 -14.17 -22.37 -5.50
CA SER A 187 -13.85 -23.57 -4.73
C SER A 187 -12.39 -23.59 -4.29
N ARG A 188 -12.12 -24.25 -3.15
CA ARG A 188 -10.74 -24.50 -2.69
C ARG A 188 -9.92 -25.26 -3.72
N ARG A 189 -10.56 -26.16 -4.49
CA ARG A 189 -9.92 -26.94 -5.56
C ARG A 189 -9.40 -26.02 -6.67
N LEU A 190 -10.24 -25.09 -7.16
CA LEU A 190 -9.82 -24.16 -8.22
C LEU A 190 -8.62 -23.32 -7.76
N LYS A 191 -8.71 -22.70 -6.57
CA LYS A 191 -7.61 -21.88 -6.01
C LYS A 191 -6.30 -22.65 -5.88
N ALA A 192 -6.36 -23.90 -5.42
CA ALA A 192 -5.18 -24.75 -5.31
C ALA A 192 -4.53 -25.00 -6.68
N LEU A 193 -5.33 -25.22 -7.73
CA LEU A 193 -4.85 -25.44 -9.09
C LEU A 193 -4.31 -24.17 -9.74
N LEU A 194 -4.95 -23.02 -9.53
CA LEU A 194 -4.40 -21.72 -9.95
C LEU A 194 -3.01 -21.52 -9.33
N ASN A 195 -2.87 -21.76 -8.02
CA ASN A 195 -1.61 -21.62 -7.30
C ASN A 195 -0.50 -22.58 -7.76
N GLN A 196 -0.83 -23.71 -8.39
CA GLN A 196 0.18 -24.62 -8.94
C GLN A 196 0.85 -24.04 -10.18
N VAL A 197 0.12 -23.28 -10.99
CA VAL A 197 0.61 -22.76 -12.28
C VAL A 197 1.18 -21.33 -12.14
N THR A 198 0.74 -20.56 -11.15
CA THR A 198 1.19 -19.18 -10.92
C THR A 198 2.61 -19.08 -10.40
N GLN A 199 3.31 -18.01 -10.75
CA GLN A 199 4.59 -17.66 -10.16
C GLN A 199 4.39 -16.89 -8.85
N VAL A 200 3.37 -16.02 -8.80
CA VAL A 200 3.06 -15.20 -7.63
C VAL A 200 1.56 -15.29 -7.31
N ALA A 201 1.22 -15.43 -6.03
CA ALA A 201 -0.16 -15.41 -5.56
C ALA A 201 -0.29 -14.46 -4.36
N VAL A 202 -1.26 -13.56 -4.42
CA VAL A 202 -1.51 -12.53 -3.40
C VAL A 202 -2.96 -12.59 -2.94
N ASP A 203 -3.17 -12.64 -1.62
CA ASP A 203 -4.49 -12.48 -0.99
C ASP A 203 -4.71 -11.04 -0.57
N LEU A 204 -5.80 -10.45 -1.03
CA LEU A 204 -6.33 -9.18 -0.54
C LEU A 204 -7.53 -9.48 0.35
N SER A 205 -7.60 -8.86 1.53
CA SER A 205 -8.75 -9.03 2.43
C SER A 205 -9.14 -7.74 3.12
N LEU A 206 -10.43 -7.58 3.39
CA LEU A 206 -10.96 -6.52 4.24
C LEU A 206 -11.41 -7.14 5.57
N LYS A 207 -10.69 -6.84 6.65
CA LYS A 207 -11.06 -7.33 7.99
C LYS A 207 -11.16 -6.16 8.94
N ARG A 208 -12.33 -6.02 9.60
CA ARG A 208 -12.58 -4.97 10.60
C ARG A 208 -12.27 -3.55 10.06
N GLY A 209 -12.62 -3.28 8.80
CA GLY A 209 -12.40 -1.99 8.13
C GLY A 209 -10.96 -1.69 7.69
N LYS A 210 -10.03 -2.64 7.88
CA LYS A 210 -8.64 -2.54 7.40
C LYS A 210 -8.42 -3.48 6.22
N THR A 211 -7.68 -3.01 5.24
CA THR A 211 -7.25 -3.78 4.09
C THR A 211 -5.91 -4.44 4.35
N TYR A 212 -5.80 -5.72 3.99
CA TYR A 212 -4.63 -6.55 4.18
C TYR A 212 -4.20 -7.17 2.87
N LEU A 213 -2.89 -7.26 2.66
CA LEU A 213 -2.23 -7.94 1.56
C LEU A 213 -1.36 -9.04 2.15
N SER A 214 -1.52 -10.28 1.66
CA SER A 214 -0.67 -11.41 2.06
C SER A 214 -0.10 -12.07 0.81
N VAL A 215 1.23 -12.19 0.72
CA VAL A 215 1.86 -12.96 -0.36
C VAL A 215 1.78 -14.43 0.01
N LEU A 216 0.98 -15.21 -0.72
CA LEU A 216 0.79 -16.64 -0.49
C LEU A 216 1.87 -17.49 -1.14
N LYS A 217 2.36 -17.04 -2.30
CA LYS A 217 3.37 -17.70 -3.12
C LYS A 217 4.17 -16.66 -3.86
N ALA A 218 5.49 -16.87 -3.95
CA ALA A 218 6.36 -16.10 -4.84
C ALA A 218 7.56 -16.95 -5.26
N GLU A 219 7.52 -17.49 -6.47
CA GLU A 219 8.58 -18.37 -6.97
C GLU A 219 9.88 -17.60 -7.19
N LYS A 220 11.01 -18.29 -6.93
CA LYS A 220 12.39 -17.78 -7.10
C LYS A 220 12.68 -16.49 -6.31
N ARG A 221 11.98 -16.26 -5.20
CA ARG A 221 12.17 -15.14 -4.28
C ARG A 221 12.33 -15.64 -2.86
N ALA A 222 13.22 -15.02 -2.10
CA ALA A 222 13.42 -15.30 -0.69
C ALA A 222 12.56 -14.35 0.14
N ILE A 223 11.25 -14.60 0.23
CA ILE A 223 10.34 -13.76 1.00
C ILE A 223 10.19 -14.34 2.42
N ASP A 224 10.67 -13.58 3.41
CA ASP A 224 10.62 -13.98 4.83
C ASP A 224 9.21 -13.94 5.43
N ILE A 225 8.26 -13.26 4.78
CA ILE A 225 6.91 -12.99 5.31
C ILE A 225 5.79 -13.60 4.47
N LEU A 226 6.03 -14.76 3.84
CA LEU A 226 4.97 -15.51 3.16
C LEU A 226 3.81 -15.86 4.12
N ASN A 227 2.59 -15.75 3.62
CA ASN A 227 1.33 -15.96 4.34
C ASN A 227 1.10 -15.03 5.54
N GLN A 228 1.89 -13.95 5.68
CA GLN A 228 1.70 -12.96 6.74
C GLN A 228 0.90 -11.76 6.21
N PRO A 229 -0.27 -11.45 6.81
CA PRO A 229 -1.05 -10.29 6.41
C PRO A 229 -0.32 -8.99 6.74
N THR A 230 -0.08 -8.20 5.72
CA THR A 230 0.47 -6.84 5.80
C THR A 230 -0.68 -5.85 5.63
N VAL A 231 -0.84 -4.91 6.57
CA VAL A 231 -1.86 -3.86 6.40
C VAL A 231 -1.41 -2.96 5.25
N TYR A 232 -2.34 -2.59 4.39
CA TYR A 232 -2.09 -1.56 3.40
C TYR A 232 -3.25 -0.57 3.38
N TRP A 233 -2.99 0.64 2.89
CA TRP A 233 -4.04 1.60 2.54
C TRP A 233 -3.69 2.24 1.22
N ASN A 234 -4.69 2.83 0.57
CA ASN A 234 -4.48 3.59 -0.63
C ASN A 234 -5.21 4.93 -0.61
N ARG A 235 -4.58 5.95 -1.18
CA ARG A 235 -5.20 7.24 -1.49
C ARG A 235 -5.01 7.51 -2.98
N GLY A 236 -6.06 7.25 -3.75
CA GLY A 236 -5.95 7.17 -5.21
C GLY A 236 -5.03 6.02 -5.61
N LEU A 237 -3.98 6.31 -6.39
CA LEU A 237 -2.98 5.34 -6.83
C LEU A 237 -1.82 5.16 -5.84
N SER A 238 -1.68 6.02 -4.83
CA SER A 238 -0.66 5.84 -3.80
C SER A 238 -1.06 4.68 -2.90
N VAL A 239 -0.33 3.57 -2.96
CA VAL A 239 -0.50 2.41 -2.09
C VAL A 239 0.69 2.36 -1.15
N THR A 240 0.41 2.26 0.15
CA THR A 240 1.44 2.14 1.19
C THR A 240 1.18 0.86 1.96
N LEU A 241 2.22 0.05 2.14
CA LEU A 241 2.18 -1.13 2.99
C LEU A 241 2.83 -0.79 4.32
N ASP A 242 2.18 -1.20 5.40
CA ASP A 242 2.77 -1.20 6.74
C ASP A 242 3.19 -2.63 7.05
N PRO A 243 4.45 -3.02 6.73
CA PRO A 243 5.00 -4.35 7.03
C PRO A 243 5.18 -4.57 8.54
N GLY A 244 4.71 -3.65 9.40
CA GLY A 244 4.61 -3.86 10.82
C GLY A 244 3.94 -5.20 11.10
N LYS A 245 4.78 -6.18 11.49
CA LYS A 245 4.44 -7.37 12.28
C LYS A 245 3.11 -7.13 12.96
N MET A 246 2.14 -8.05 12.85
CA MET A 246 0.93 -8.06 13.68
C MET A 246 1.24 -7.42 15.04
N ARG A 247 1.02 -6.12 15.17
CA ARG A 247 1.21 -5.43 16.42
C ARG A 247 0.01 -5.94 17.18
N SER A 248 0.23 -6.95 18.02
CA SER A 248 -0.54 -7.14 19.24
C SER A 248 -0.65 -5.75 19.87
N GLY A 249 -1.78 -5.10 19.61
CA GLY A 249 -1.85 -3.64 19.60
C GLY A 249 -2.79 -3.03 18.55
N SER A 250 -3.56 -3.82 17.78
CA SER A 250 -4.84 -3.29 17.32
C SER A 250 -5.61 -2.87 18.57
N LEU A 251 -6.06 -1.62 18.64
CA LEU A 251 -7.07 -1.22 19.62
C LEU A 251 -8.27 -2.18 19.49
N ASP A 252 -8.27 -3.25 20.28
CA ASP A 252 -9.38 -4.16 20.36
C ASP A 252 -10.33 -3.60 21.42
N LEU A 253 -11.02 -2.52 21.01
CA LEU A 253 -11.98 -1.78 21.81
C LEU A 253 -13.02 -2.73 22.42
N GLY A 254 -13.52 -3.67 21.60
CA GLY A 254 -14.49 -4.68 22.03
C GLY A 254 -13.92 -5.59 23.12
N LEU A 255 -12.70 -6.09 22.96
CA LEU A 255 -12.04 -6.92 23.95
C LEU A 255 -11.77 -6.14 25.26
N ARG A 256 -11.31 -4.90 25.19
CA ARG A 256 -11.03 -4.05 26.36
C ARG A 256 -12.31 -3.75 27.16
N ILE A 257 -13.41 -3.45 26.47
CA ILE A 257 -14.73 -3.26 27.07
C ILE A 257 -15.19 -4.57 27.73
N LYS A 258 -15.02 -5.70 27.05
CA LYS A 258 -15.35 -7.03 27.58
C LYS A 258 -14.56 -7.36 28.85
N GLU A 259 -13.25 -7.13 28.84
CA GLU A 259 -12.35 -7.36 29.98
C GLU A 259 -12.72 -6.51 31.20
N LEU A 260 -12.99 -5.21 31.01
CA LEU A 260 -13.42 -4.33 32.09
C LEU A 260 -14.79 -4.75 32.63
N ARG A 261 -15.72 -5.10 31.74
CA ARG A 261 -17.05 -5.58 32.11
C ARG A 261 -16.96 -6.87 32.93
N THR A 262 -16.18 -7.85 32.48
CA THR A 262 -16.00 -9.12 33.20
C THR A 262 -15.25 -8.93 34.51
N LYS A 263 -14.24 -8.06 34.56
CA LYS A 263 -13.52 -7.71 35.80
C LYS A 263 -14.44 -7.09 36.86
N LYS A 264 -15.47 -6.35 36.43
CA LYS A 264 -16.53 -5.83 37.31
C LYS A 264 -17.66 -6.82 37.61
N GLY A 265 -17.58 -8.07 37.13
CA GLY A 265 -18.64 -9.07 37.31
C GLY A 265 -19.96 -8.71 36.63
N MET A 266 -19.94 -7.81 35.64
CA MET A 266 -21.14 -7.28 35.00
C MET A 266 -21.53 -8.15 33.79
N SER A 267 -22.83 -8.43 33.60
CA SER A 267 -23.32 -9.13 32.40
C SER A 267 -23.48 -8.15 31.22
N GLN A 268 -23.48 -8.64 29.98
CA GLN A 268 -23.79 -7.81 28.81
C GLN A 268 -25.17 -7.15 28.92
N VAL A 269 -26.14 -7.84 29.54
CA VAL A 269 -27.49 -7.31 29.81
C VAL A 269 -27.45 -6.13 30.78
N ALA A 270 -26.63 -6.22 31.84
CA ALA A 270 -26.49 -5.15 32.82
C ALA A 270 -25.81 -3.91 32.21
N LEU A 271 -24.76 -4.11 31.41
CA LEU A 271 -24.10 -3.01 30.69
C LEU A 271 -25.05 -2.35 29.67
N ALA A 272 -25.78 -3.17 28.90
CA ALA A 272 -26.76 -2.70 27.92
C ALA A 272 -27.84 -1.82 28.56
N ARG A 273 -28.37 -2.24 29.72
CA ARG A 273 -29.38 -1.49 30.48
C ARG A 273 -28.84 -0.14 30.95
N GLY A 274 -27.60 -0.06 31.41
CA GLY A 274 -26.99 1.19 31.86
C GLY A 274 -26.76 2.21 30.74
N ILE A 275 -26.55 1.74 29.51
CA ILE A 275 -26.28 2.59 28.34
C ILE A 275 -27.59 2.97 27.62
N GLY A 276 -28.61 2.12 27.70
CA GLY A 276 -29.88 2.27 26.98
C GLY A 276 -29.89 1.61 25.60
N VAL A 277 -29.17 0.50 25.43
CA VAL A 277 -29.08 -0.28 24.18
C VAL A 277 -29.51 -1.74 24.40
N THR A 278 -29.63 -2.53 23.34
CA THR A 278 -29.96 -3.96 23.48
C THR A 278 -28.72 -4.77 23.88
N PRO A 279 -28.88 -5.93 24.56
CA PRO A 279 -27.76 -6.83 24.84
C PRO A 279 -27.04 -7.31 23.58
N SER A 280 -27.73 -7.42 22.44
CA SER A 280 -27.10 -7.76 21.16
C SER A 280 -26.14 -6.68 20.70
N THR A 281 -26.46 -5.39 20.90
CA THR A 281 -25.56 -4.27 20.61
C THR A 281 -24.27 -4.38 21.43
N ILE A 282 -24.36 -4.69 22.72
CA ILE A 282 -23.15 -4.88 23.57
C ILE A 282 -22.33 -6.08 23.11
N SER A 283 -22.98 -7.21 22.77
CA SER A 283 -22.29 -8.37 22.21
C SER A 283 -21.62 -8.05 20.87
N GLN A 284 -22.29 -7.30 20.00
CA GLN A 284 -21.73 -6.85 18.74
C GLN A 284 -20.54 -5.90 18.95
N VAL A 285 -20.61 -5.00 19.95
CA VAL A 285 -19.48 -4.11 20.31
C VAL A 285 -18.31 -4.92 20.86
N GLU A 286 -18.54 -5.84 21.81
CA GLU A 286 -17.48 -6.65 22.43
C GLU A 286 -16.80 -7.62 21.46
N ASN A 287 -17.50 -8.03 20.41
CA ASN A 287 -16.95 -8.88 19.35
C ASN A 287 -16.44 -8.07 18.13
N ASN A 288 -16.37 -6.74 18.23
CA ASN A 288 -15.97 -5.81 17.16
C ASN A 288 -16.80 -5.92 15.86
N GLN A 289 -18.06 -6.32 15.96
CA GLN A 289 -19.01 -6.35 14.84
C GLN A 289 -19.58 -4.96 14.54
N ILE A 290 -19.74 -4.12 15.58
CA ILE A 290 -20.13 -2.71 15.45
C ILE A 290 -19.29 -1.85 16.39
N PHE A 291 -19.11 -0.57 16.04
CA PHE A 291 -18.49 0.40 16.94
C PHE A 291 -19.58 1.14 17.75
N PRO A 292 -19.34 1.41 19.04
CA PRO A 292 -20.25 2.25 19.82
C PRO A 292 -20.18 3.69 19.31
N SER A 293 -21.30 4.42 19.38
CA SER A 293 -21.28 5.86 19.17
C SER A 293 -20.47 6.56 20.28
N VAL A 294 -19.93 7.75 20.01
CA VAL A 294 -19.17 8.52 21.02
C VAL A 294 -19.95 8.69 22.33
N PRO A 295 -21.26 9.04 22.32
CA PRO A 295 -22.05 9.10 23.56
C PRO A 295 -22.18 7.75 24.29
N ALA A 296 -22.32 6.65 23.54
CA ALA A 296 -22.39 5.32 24.14
C ALA A 296 -21.05 4.92 24.77
N LEU A 297 -19.93 5.31 24.16
CA LEU A 297 -18.59 5.04 24.65
C LEU A 297 -18.27 5.81 25.95
N ILE A 298 -18.70 7.07 26.04
CA ILE A 298 -18.58 7.87 27.28
C ILE A 298 -19.41 7.23 28.40
N LYS A 299 -20.66 6.84 28.13
CA LYS A 299 -21.48 6.12 29.11
C LYS A 299 -20.86 4.79 29.53
N MET A 300 -20.27 4.05 28.59
CA MET A 300 -19.54 2.82 28.89
C MET A 300 -18.37 3.08 29.84
N SER A 301 -17.58 4.14 29.62
CA SER A 301 -16.44 4.47 30.48
C SER A 301 -16.88 4.85 31.90
N GLU A 302 -17.98 5.60 32.04
CA GLU A 302 -18.58 5.95 33.33
C GLU A 302 -19.03 4.70 34.11
N ILE A 303 -19.80 3.82 33.46
CA ILE A 303 -20.30 2.58 34.07
C ILE A 303 -19.13 1.63 34.43
N LEU A 304 -18.11 1.56 33.58
CA LEU A 304 -16.92 0.75 33.79
C LEU A 304 -15.87 1.43 34.69
N SER A 305 -16.11 2.67 35.12
CA SER A 305 -15.22 3.49 35.98
C SER A 305 -13.79 3.58 35.47
N VAL A 306 -13.65 3.90 34.18
CA VAL A 306 -12.36 4.20 33.52
C VAL A 306 -12.47 5.52 32.77
N ASP A 307 -11.33 6.15 32.49
CA ASP A 307 -11.28 7.26 31.53
C ASP A 307 -11.60 6.75 30.11
N VAL A 308 -12.24 7.57 29.27
CA VAL A 308 -12.57 7.19 27.88
C VAL A 308 -11.30 6.83 27.11
N GLY A 309 -10.20 7.54 27.35
CA GLY A 309 -8.89 7.29 26.77
C GLY A 309 -8.32 5.91 27.12
N TYR A 310 -8.75 5.28 28.23
CA TYR A 310 -8.31 3.94 28.62
C TYR A 310 -8.68 2.86 27.60
N PHE A 311 -9.81 3.04 26.89
CA PHE A 311 -10.20 2.16 25.80
C PHE A 311 -9.24 2.23 24.60
N PHE A 312 -8.48 3.32 24.51
CA PHE A 312 -7.57 3.62 23.41
C PHE A 312 -6.09 3.47 23.78
N GLN A 313 -5.78 3.16 25.03
CA GLN A 313 -4.42 2.90 25.47
C GLN A 313 -3.92 1.57 24.88
N THR A 314 -2.97 1.65 23.96
CA THR A 314 -2.18 0.50 23.50
C THR A 314 -1.51 -0.13 24.71
N GLY A 315 -1.80 -1.40 24.97
CA GLY A 315 -1.26 -2.10 26.13
C GLY A 315 0.27 -2.02 26.17
N ALA A 316 0.80 -1.59 27.32
CA ALA A 316 2.18 -1.77 27.70
C ALA A 316 2.50 -3.27 27.70
N GLY A 317 3.01 -3.78 26.57
CA GLY A 317 3.24 -5.21 26.38
C GLY A 317 4.25 -5.58 25.31
N SER A 318 4.82 -4.63 24.55
CA SER A 318 6.02 -4.92 23.77
C SER A 318 7.24 -4.72 24.67
N ALA A 319 8.18 -5.67 24.65
CA ALA A 319 9.51 -5.43 25.20
C ALA A 319 10.04 -4.07 24.69
N PRO A 320 10.69 -3.26 25.55
CA PRO A 320 11.12 -1.92 25.17
C PRO A 320 11.98 -2.03 23.92
N ARG A 321 11.54 -1.35 22.85
CA ARG A 321 12.31 -1.27 21.62
C ARG A 321 13.58 -0.47 21.94
N VAL A 322 14.73 -1.14 21.91
CA VAL A 322 16.03 -0.53 22.22
C VAL A 322 16.85 -0.20 20.97
N VAL A 323 16.43 -0.69 19.78
CA VAL A 323 17.11 -0.44 18.50
C VAL A 323 16.16 0.27 17.54
N PHE A 324 16.67 1.35 16.95
CA PHE A 324 15.97 2.19 15.97
C PHE A 324 16.85 2.35 14.74
N SER A 325 16.29 2.12 13.55
CA SER A 325 17.02 2.25 12.29
C SER A 325 16.85 3.64 11.70
N GLU A 326 17.91 4.20 11.11
CA GLU A 326 17.83 5.45 10.35
C GLU A 326 16.82 5.37 9.20
N PHE A 327 16.58 4.18 8.64
CA PHE A 327 15.57 3.95 7.60
C PHE A 327 14.12 4.10 8.07
N GLU A 328 13.89 4.02 9.38
CA GLU A 328 12.59 4.22 10.01
C GLU A 328 12.43 5.66 10.55
N ALA A 329 13.45 6.50 10.35
CA ALA A 329 13.46 7.86 10.86
C ALA A 329 12.35 8.69 10.22
N MET A 330 11.62 9.41 11.04
CA MET A 330 10.45 10.18 10.61
C MET A 330 10.90 11.59 10.20
N PRO A 331 10.46 12.12 9.03
CA PRO A 331 10.74 13.51 8.67
C PRO A 331 10.26 14.46 9.76
N SER A 332 11.15 15.34 10.23
CA SER A 332 10.84 16.37 11.23
C SER A 332 11.08 17.74 10.59
N PRO A 333 10.03 18.44 10.13
CA PRO A 333 10.20 19.74 9.49
C PRO A 333 10.82 20.75 10.46
N VAL A 334 11.85 21.46 10.03
CA VAL A 334 12.42 22.62 10.75
C VAL A 334 11.63 23.87 10.34
N PRO A 335 10.84 24.49 11.24
CA PRO A 335 10.07 25.68 10.91
C PRO A 335 10.98 26.82 10.42
N GLY A 336 10.54 27.55 9.38
CA GLY A 336 11.28 28.70 8.85
C GLY A 336 12.42 28.37 7.89
N MET A 337 12.78 27.09 7.70
CA MET A 337 13.87 26.70 6.79
C MET A 337 13.36 25.99 5.53
N ALA A 338 13.96 26.32 4.39
CA ALA A 338 13.57 25.73 3.11
C ALA A 338 14.04 24.27 3.01
N ARG A 339 13.12 23.33 2.72
CA ARG A 339 13.40 21.88 2.61
C ARG A 339 14.47 21.49 1.59
N ARG A 340 14.80 22.38 0.65
CA ARG A 340 15.89 22.17 -0.33
C ARG A 340 17.28 22.38 0.26
N LEU A 341 17.39 23.06 1.41
CA LEU A 341 18.66 23.42 2.05
C LEU A 341 18.99 22.50 3.22
N ILE A 342 17.97 21.98 3.90
CA ILE A 342 18.10 21.13 5.08
C ILE A 342 17.07 20.00 5.06
N SER A 343 17.50 18.82 5.47
CA SER A 343 16.62 17.73 5.88
C SER A 343 16.86 17.39 7.35
N CYS A 344 15.80 17.11 8.09
CA CYS A 344 15.87 16.69 9.48
C CYS A 344 14.94 15.48 9.66
N ARG A 345 15.46 14.44 10.30
CA ARG A 345 14.77 13.17 10.52
C ARG A 345 14.95 12.73 11.97
N ARG A 346 13.84 12.51 12.68
CA ARG A 346 13.82 12.01 14.05
C ARG A 346 14.04 10.50 14.04
N LEU A 347 15.00 9.99 14.82
CA LEU A 347 15.35 8.56 14.86
C LEU A 347 14.43 7.74 15.78
N MET A 348 13.71 8.38 16.70
CA MET A 348 12.76 7.72 17.62
C MET A 348 11.30 8.04 17.29
N PRO A 349 10.34 7.15 17.57
CA PRO A 349 8.91 7.42 17.40
C PRO A 349 8.45 8.67 18.17
N GLU A 350 7.45 9.38 17.63
CA GLU A 350 6.90 10.59 18.26
C GLU A 350 6.15 10.30 19.56
N ASP A 351 5.50 9.14 19.63
CA ASP A 351 4.72 8.63 20.76
C ASP A 351 5.57 7.94 21.84
N MET A 352 6.89 7.86 21.66
CA MET A 352 7.80 7.31 22.65
C MET A 352 8.22 8.38 23.65
N GLU A 353 7.90 8.16 24.92
CA GLU A 353 8.47 8.94 26.02
C GLU A 353 9.97 8.63 26.14
N ALA A 354 10.79 9.64 25.88
CA ALA A 354 12.24 9.60 26.00
C ALA A 354 12.72 10.89 26.66
N GLN A 355 13.82 10.81 27.43
CA GLN A 355 14.48 11.97 28.01
C GLN A 355 15.38 12.71 27.00
N CYS A 356 15.80 12.00 25.96
CA CYS A 356 16.61 12.54 24.88
C CYS A 356 16.03 12.08 23.54
N VAL A 357 15.98 12.97 22.57
CA VAL A 357 15.47 12.68 21.23
C VAL A 357 16.59 12.88 20.20
N PRO A 358 17.02 11.81 19.51
CA PRO A 358 18.05 11.89 18.49
C PRO A 358 17.46 12.15 17.09
N TYR A 359 18.20 12.90 16.29
CA TYR A 359 17.87 13.35 14.94
C TYR A 359 19.09 13.18 14.01
N ILE A 360 18.83 12.94 12.73
CA ILE A 360 19.82 13.12 11.67
C ILE A 360 19.48 14.40 10.92
N ILE A 361 20.45 15.31 10.86
CA ILE A 361 20.33 16.59 10.17
C ILE A 361 21.31 16.58 8.99
N GLU A 362 20.82 16.89 7.80
CA GLU A 362 21.64 17.01 6.60
C GLU A 362 21.48 18.40 5.98
N ILE A 363 22.59 19.12 5.86
CA ILE A 363 22.67 20.48 5.30
C ILE A 363 23.35 20.41 3.93
N GLN A 364 22.66 20.87 2.90
CA GLN A 364 23.13 20.76 1.51
C GLN A 364 24.34 21.67 1.23
N PRO A 365 25.20 21.32 0.26
CA PRO A 365 26.33 22.17 -0.15
C PRO A 365 25.91 23.60 -0.47
N GLY A 366 26.66 24.58 0.04
CA GLY A 366 26.39 26.01 -0.15
C GLY A 366 25.16 26.55 0.58
N ALA A 367 24.48 25.73 1.41
CA ALA A 367 23.35 26.19 2.18
C ALA A 367 23.81 27.10 3.33
N VAL A 368 23.14 28.24 3.45
CA VAL A 368 23.19 29.15 4.60
C VAL A 368 21.83 29.09 5.28
N LEU A 369 21.81 28.74 6.55
CA LEU A 369 20.60 28.60 7.36
C LEU A 369 20.61 29.69 8.43
N ASP A 370 19.63 30.59 8.38
CA ASP A 370 19.44 31.61 9.40
C ASP A 370 18.68 31.02 10.59
N GLY A 371 19.35 30.93 11.74
CA GLY A 371 18.83 30.37 12.98
C GLY A 371 19.20 28.90 13.25
N HIS A 372 18.74 28.41 14.40
CA HIS A 372 18.98 27.05 14.88
C HIS A 372 17.83 26.09 14.52
N PHE A 373 18.08 24.77 14.57
CA PHE A 373 17.14 23.72 14.13
C PHE A 373 15.93 23.58 15.06
N PHE A 374 16.13 23.81 16.35
CA PHE A 374 15.12 23.65 17.39
C PHE A 374 15.06 24.90 18.27
N SER A 375 13.95 25.07 18.98
CA SER A 375 13.88 26.02 20.08
C SER A 375 14.48 25.35 21.31
N LEU A 376 15.63 25.85 21.78
CA LEU A 376 16.37 25.27 22.89
C LEU A 376 15.47 25.21 24.15
N LYS A 377 15.14 24.00 24.60
CA LYS A 377 14.35 23.74 25.83
C LYS A 377 15.13 22.93 26.87
N GLY A 378 16.42 22.71 26.63
CA GLY A 378 17.32 21.90 27.44
C GLY A 378 18.70 21.84 26.78
N GLU A 379 19.58 20.97 27.27
CA GLU A 379 20.89 20.74 26.67
C GLU A 379 20.76 20.00 25.33
N GLU A 380 21.59 20.39 24.36
CA GLU A 380 21.64 19.77 23.04
C GLU A 380 23.07 19.36 22.68
N THR A 381 23.20 18.25 21.96
CA THR A 381 24.51 17.74 21.51
C THR A 381 24.45 17.35 20.04
N GLY A 382 25.38 17.88 19.25
CA GLY A 382 25.58 17.55 17.85
C GLY A 382 26.90 16.83 17.62
N PHE A 383 26.95 15.89 16.69
CA PHE A 383 28.19 15.25 16.24
C PHE A 383 28.24 15.25 14.72
N LEU A 384 29.27 15.88 14.14
CA LEU A 384 29.41 15.99 12.68
C LEU A 384 29.99 14.69 12.13
N MET A 385 29.15 13.88 11.48
CA MET A 385 29.53 12.57 10.96
C MET A 385 30.19 12.63 9.58
N GLU A 386 29.77 13.58 8.74
CA GLU A 386 30.26 13.75 7.38
C GLU A 386 30.23 15.23 6.98
N GLY A 387 31.21 15.67 6.19
CA GLY A 387 31.28 17.03 5.64
C GLY A 387 31.95 18.05 6.55
N GLU A 388 31.74 19.32 6.25
CA GLU A 388 32.27 20.48 6.97
C GLU A 388 31.18 21.54 7.13
N LEU A 389 31.16 22.22 8.28
CA LEU A 389 30.18 23.26 8.60
C LEU A 389 30.87 24.46 9.24
N HIS A 390 30.21 25.60 9.18
CA HIS A 390 30.53 26.77 10.00
C HIS A 390 29.28 27.10 10.83
N MET A 391 29.47 27.19 12.14
CA MET A 391 28.41 27.53 13.09
C MET A 391 28.71 28.91 13.67
N THR A 392 27.75 29.83 13.58
CA THR A 392 27.89 31.17 14.15
C THR A 392 27.19 31.25 15.51
N LEU A 393 27.96 31.62 16.52
CA LEU A 393 27.50 31.93 17.87
C LEU A 393 27.78 33.40 18.18
N GLY A 394 27.29 33.91 19.32
CA GLY A 394 27.42 35.33 19.69
C GLY A 394 28.86 35.87 19.71
N HIS A 395 29.85 34.99 19.82
CA HIS A 395 31.29 35.31 19.84
C HIS A 395 32.01 35.10 18.50
N GLY A 396 31.31 34.70 17.43
CA GLY A 396 31.86 34.55 16.09
C GLY A 396 31.51 33.22 15.40
N ALA A 397 31.98 33.07 14.17
CA ALA A 397 31.83 31.85 13.38
C ALA A 397 32.93 30.83 13.72
N GLN A 398 32.53 29.61 14.08
CA GLN A 398 33.43 28.50 14.36
C GLN A 398 33.33 27.43 13.26
N PRO A 399 34.46 26.99 12.67
CA PRO A 399 34.46 25.87 11.75
C PRO A 399 34.26 24.54 12.50
N LEU A 400 33.57 23.60 11.86
CA LEU A 400 33.34 22.24 12.32
C LEU A 400 33.78 21.26 11.23
N GLN A 401 34.58 20.28 11.61
CA GLN A 401 35.05 19.19 10.76
C GLN A 401 34.43 17.85 11.18
N THR A 402 34.45 16.89 10.25
CA THR A 402 34.01 15.53 10.54
C THR A 402 34.72 14.96 11.77
N GLY A 403 33.96 14.49 12.75
CA GLY A 403 34.45 14.02 14.05
C GLY A 403 34.26 15.02 15.19
N ASP A 404 33.90 16.27 14.91
CA ASP A 404 33.70 17.29 15.93
C ASP A 404 32.36 17.13 16.66
N LEU A 405 32.39 17.43 17.96
CA LEU A 405 31.23 17.47 18.86
C LEU A 405 30.84 18.92 19.15
N VAL A 406 29.56 19.23 18.97
CA VAL A 406 28.92 20.48 19.37
C VAL A 406 28.12 20.20 20.63
N TYR A 407 28.28 21.02 21.66
CA TYR A 407 27.48 20.95 22.88
C TYR A 407 26.91 22.33 23.20
N LEU A 408 25.59 22.43 23.32
CA LEU A 408 24.86 23.67 23.56
C LEU A 408 24.04 23.55 24.84
N ALA A 409 24.40 24.31 25.87
CA ALA A 409 23.65 24.36 27.13
C ALA A 409 22.58 25.48 27.15
N ALA A 410 22.93 26.66 26.62
CA ALA A 410 22.04 27.84 26.63
C ALA A 410 22.21 28.74 25.38
N GLU A 411 23.36 28.69 24.72
CA GLU A 411 23.60 29.47 23.51
C GLU A 411 22.89 28.86 22.30
N VAL A 412 22.22 29.71 21.52
CA VAL A 412 21.51 29.32 20.29
C VAL A 412 22.30 29.82 19.09
N PRO A 413 22.80 28.93 18.22
CA PRO A 413 23.44 29.32 16.96
C PRO A 413 22.55 30.24 16.14
N SER A 414 23.11 31.38 15.74
CA SER A 414 22.41 32.35 14.89
C SER A 414 22.45 31.96 13.41
N GLN A 415 23.42 31.13 13.01
CA GLN A 415 23.55 30.68 11.63
C GLN A 415 24.33 29.36 11.53
N TRP A 416 23.97 28.56 10.52
CA TRP A 416 24.76 27.42 10.04
C TRP A 416 25.05 27.56 8.56
N GLU A 417 26.28 27.25 8.16
CA GLU A 417 26.71 27.34 6.77
C GLU A 417 27.49 26.08 6.36
N ASN A 418 27.08 25.46 5.25
CA ASN A 418 27.87 24.42 4.59
C ASN A 418 28.67 25.05 3.44
N ARG A 419 29.96 25.31 3.68
CA ARG A 419 30.90 25.83 2.65
C ARG A 419 31.51 24.75 1.76
N GLY A 420 31.25 23.49 2.08
CA GLY A 420 31.80 22.33 1.39
C GLY A 420 31.08 22.02 0.08
N LYS A 421 31.65 21.05 -0.63
CA LYS A 421 31.11 20.52 -1.90
C LYS A 421 30.16 19.33 -1.70
N LEU A 422 30.09 18.79 -0.49
CA LEU A 422 29.28 17.62 -0.13
C LEU A 422 28.28 17.99 0.98
N PRO A 423 27.14 17.30 1.07
CA PRO A 423 26.22 17.48 2.18
C PRO A 423 26.93 17.23 3.51
N ALA A 424 26.61 18.04 4.52
CA ALA A 424 27.09 17.85 5.88
C ALA A 424 26.02 17.12 6.69
N ARG A 425 26.39 16.01 7.35
CA ARG A 425 25.47 15.17 8.14
C ARG A 425 25.83 15.20 9.61
N LEU A 426 24.88 15.61 10.46
CA LEU A 426 25.01 15.59 11.91
C LEU A 426 24.07 14.57 12.56
N LEU A 427 24.55 13.90 13.61
CA LEU A 427 23.69 13.33 14.65
C LEU A 427 23.42 14.43 15.67
N TRP A 428 22.16 14.73 15.95
CA TRP A 428 21.76 15.78 16.88
C TRP A 428 20.84 15.21 17.96
N ILE A 429 21.09 15.51 19.23
CA ILE A 429 20.34 14.98 20.37
C ILE A 429 19.83 16.15 21.20
N THR A 430 18.52 16.21 21.41
CA THR A 430 17.89 17.23 22.26
C THR A 430 17.38 16.60 23.54
N ALA A 431 17.64 17.20 24.70
CA ALA A 431 16.95 16.81 25.93
C ALA A 431 15.49 17.29 25.91
N THR A 432 14.57 16.42 26.31
CA THR A 432 13.16 16.77 26.55
C THR A 432 13.02 17.27 27.99
N PRO A 433 12.45 18.46 28.23
CA PRO A 433 12.31 19.04 29.57
C PRO A 433 11.36 18.28 30.48
#